data_AF-A0A9P1MSV6-F1
#
_entry.id   AF-A0A9P1MSV6-F1
#
_cell.length_a   1.000
_cell.length_b   1.000
_cell.length_c   1.000
_cell.angle_alpha   90.00
_cell.angle_beta   90.00
_cell.angle_gamma   90.00
#
_symmetry.space_group_name_H-M   'P 1'
#
loop_
_entity.id
_entity.type
_entity.pdbx_description
1 polymer ?
#
loop_
_entity_poly.entity_id
_entity_poly.type
_entity_poly.pdbx_seq_one_letter_code
_entity_poly.pdbx_strand_id
1 'polypeptide(L)'
;MIDSEANVPLKRKNSREGITLDYCNRHSRLRRNEGEDSTTFFFDYSTDMPNIESINWRELRKLKTGNKWGVIRHPYVLNYLNQKLIDCSLFYLLHIIAFFSFLLVLSWHIFARTPAKDWLVTLFVAVFGLFLILKGTIKARISHSISFWFVIAFCFNIITYLATLAYVWLPTIFKYDDYHQEVKNIVIWFLPIIAIISAWANFLYILRKSPFGIYIFMMTRILRSFGHIATIWIPTLIAFSFAFHLIMRDTGIKPWSTLDQDTANMTMLHKMLVILQAVTKTSTMMIGEVDANDILDTNQWIPSILVLTFEIITVILLMNLMVSLAVGDVNDLKHTAQDKLLKIKVNFVVEALQLSEQFGKSLHTQKTKNVLVVMEDATYFNAIDKFPTTEPGVISDEAFRVSFVESGMRLRIQTIQGRTKTAVLKNCFIEARESPESGIPVLSSDPEAKEYNNTNGLWDRFAKWIIGLDWKGFLDL
;
A
#
# COMPACT_ATOMS: atom_id res chain seq x y z
N MET A 1 -54.06 39.82 -1.59
CA MET A 1 -52.81 40.56 -1.35
C MET A 1 -52.05 39.78 -0.28
N ILE A 2 -51.26 38.74 -0.50
CA ILE A 2 -50.30 38.39 -1.57
C ILE A 2 -49.51 39.61 -2.05
N ASP A 3 -48.28 39.73 -1.51
CA ASP A 3 -47.06 40.29 -2.09
C ASP A 3 -46.12 40.60 -0.91
N SER A 4 -44.82 40.36 -0.89
CA SER A 4 -43.89 39.61 -1.72
C SER A 4 -42.59 39.67 -0.90
N GLU A 5 -42.20 38.59 -0.21
CA GLU A 5 -40.86 38.55 0.40
C GLU A 5 -39.84 38.36 -0.73
N ALA A 6 -39.25 39.49 -1.11
CA ALA A 6 -38.23 39.59 -2.13
C ALA A 6 -37.05 38.68 -1.78
N ASN A 7 -36.79 37.72 -2.67
CA ASN A 7 -35.53 37.01 -2.81
C ASN A 7 -34.36 38.00 -2.71
N VAL A 8 -33.70 38.01 -1.56
CA VAL A 8 -32.41 38.67 -1.41
C VAL A 8 -31.40 37.82 -2.18
N PRO A 9 -30.77 38.34 -3.25
CA PRO A 9 -29.75 37.58 -3.95
C PRO A 9 -28.59 37.34 -3.00
N LEU A 10 -28.22 36.07 -2.81
CA LEU A 10 -27.02 35.65 -2.11
C LEU A 10 -25.82 36.35 -2.75
N LYS A 11 -25.47 37.47 -2.14
CA LYS A 11 -24.28 38.28 -2.40
C LYS A 11 -23.12 37.31 -2.57
N ARG A 12 -22.50 37.31 -3.76
CA ARG A 12 -21.25 36.61 -4.09
C ARG A 12 -20.28 36.82 -2.93
N LYS A 13 -20.24 35.85 -2.01
CA LYS A 13 -19.29 35.83 -0.92
C LYS A 13 -17.99 35.48 -1.63
N ASN A 14 -17.14 36.49 -1.83
CA ASN A 14 -15.75 36.29 -2.23
C ASN A 14 -15.06 35.49 -1.13
N SER A 15 -15.27 34.18 -1.12
CA SER A 15 -14.69 33.30 -0.14
C SER A 15 -13.39 32.75 -0.70
N ARG A 16 -12.28 33.20 -0.11
CA ARG A 16 -11.10 32.36 0.08
C ARG A 16 -11.42 31.20 1.05
N GLU A 17 -12.59 30.56 0.91
CA GLU A 17 -12.91 29.32 1.59
C GLU A 17 -12.16 28.24 0.82
N GLY A 18 -11.27 27.50 1.50
CA GLY A 18 -10.51 26.41 0.87
C GLY A 18 -11.44 25.36 0.26
N ILE A 19 -10.88 24.45 -0.54
CA ILE A 19 -11.63 23.41 -1.25
C ILE A 19 -12.48 22.60 -0.25
N THR A 20 -13.81 22.77 -0.30
CA THR A 20 -14.80 22.02 0.47
C THR A 20 -15.52 20.99 -0.41
N LEU A 21 -16.32 20.12 0.20
CA LEU A 21 -17.16 19.17 -0.54
C LEU A 21 -18.16 19.92 -1.44
N ASP A 22 -18.84 20.94 -0.91
CA ASP A 22 -19.77 21.78 -1.68
C ASP A 22 -19.09 22.47 -2.88
N TYR A 23 -17.84 22.91 -2.71
CA TYR A 23 -17.06 23.45 -3.82
C TYR A 23 -16.86 22.39 -4.91
N CYS A 24 -16.49 21.16 -4.54
CA CYS A 24 -16.31 20.07 -5.49
C CYS A 24 -17.62 19.71 -6.21
N ASN A 25 -18.73 19.60 -5.48
CA ASN A 25 -20.04 19.27 -6.05
C ASN A 25 -20.51 20.33 -7.05
N ARG A 26 -20.29 21.62 -6.75
CA ARG A 26 -20.64 22.73 -7.67
C ARG A 26 -19.85 22.70 -8.97
N HIS A 27 -18.59 22.27 -8.93
CA HIS A 27 -17.68 22.19 -10.09
C HIS A 27 -17.65 20.80 -10.74
N SER A 28 -18.63 19.94 -10.42
CA SER A 28 -18.74 18.59 -10.98
C SER A 28 -20.13 18.38 -11.58
N ARG A 29 -20.23 17.61 -12.67
CA ARG A 29 -21.49 17.10 -13.20
C ARG A 29 -21.33 15.63 -13.53
N LEU A 30 -22.39 14.86 -13.33
CA LEU A 30 -22.47 13.44 -13.65
C LEU A 30 -23.44 13.23 -14.82
N ARG A 31 -23.11 12.34 -15.74
CA ARG A 31 -24.01 11.86 -16.79
C ARG A 31 -23.95 10.33 -16.80
N ARG A 32 -25.08 9.67 -16.61
CA ARG A 32 -25.20 8.22 -16.78
C ARG A 32 -25.62 7.93 -18.21
N ASN A 33 -24.83 7.15 -18.93
CA ASN A 33 -25.16 6.69 -20.28
C ASN A 33 -25.74 5.28 -20.16
N GLU A 34 -27.07 5.16 -20.17
CA GLU A 34 -27.77 3.87 -20.08
C GLU A 34 -27.55 2.97 -21.30
N GLY A 35 -27.18 3.53 -22.46
CA GLY A 35 -26.91 2.77 -23.68
C GLY A 35 -25.50 2.16 -23.78
N GLU A 36 -24.54 2.60 -22.96
CA GLU A 36 -23.13 2.19 -23.02
C GLU A 36 -22.61 1.64 -21.69
N ASP A 37 -23.49 1.45 -20.69
CA ASP A 37 -23.13 1.07 -19.31
C ASP A 37 -21.94 1.87 -18.76
N SER A 38 -21.94 3.19 -19.02
CA SER A 38 -20.83 4.08 -18.68
C SER A 38 -21.28 5.32 -17.91
N THR A 39 -20.42 5.78 -17.02
CA THR A 39 -20.62 7.01 -16.25
C THR A 39 -19.61 8.07 -16.68
N THR A 40 -20.12 9.20 -17.16
CA THR A 40 -19.29 10.34 -17.57
C THR A 40 -19.33 11.42 -16.50
N PHE A 41 -18.16 11.82 -16.00
CA PHE A 41 -17.99 12.94 -15.10
C PHE A 41 -17.40 14.14 -15.85
N PHE A 42 -17.96 15.32 -15.61
CA PHE A 42 -17.44 16.60 -16.09
C PHE A 42 -16.96 17.42 -14.91
N PHE A 43 -15.78 18.02 -15.04
CA PHE A 43 -15.15 18.80 -13.98
C PHE A 43 -14.79 20.20 -14.48
N ASP A 44 -14.97 21.20 -13.62
CA ASP A 44 -14.49 22.56 -13.90
C ASP A 44 -13.26 22.86 -13.05
N TYR A 45 -12.09 22.86 -13.69
CA TYR A 45 -10.81 23.21 -13.07
C TYR A 45 -10.40 24.67 -13.34
N SER A 46 -11.22 25.43 -14.05
CA SER A 46 -10.89 26.81 -14.45
C SER A 46 -10.90 27.75 -13.25
N THR A 47 -10.03 28.75 -13.29
CA THR A 47 -10.03 29.87 -12.34
C THR A 47 -10.05 31.18 -13.12
N ASP A 48 -10.38 32.29 -12.44
CA ASP A 48 -10.37 33.64 -13.03
C ASP A 48 -9.01 34.03 -13.64
N MET A 49 -7.92 33.32 -13.28
CA MET A 49 -6.58 33.54 -13.79
C MET A 49 -6.23 32.55 -14.92
N PRO A 50 -5.77 33.03 -16.09
CA PRO A 50 -5.39 32.16 -17.19
C PRO A 50 -4.21 31.25 -16.79
N ASN A 51 -4.32 29.96 -17.11
CA ASN A 51 -3.32 28.91 -16.85
C ASN A 51 -3.09 28.50 -15.38
N ILE A 52 -3.99 28.87 -14.46
CA ILE A 52 -3.96 28.38 -13.08
C ILE A 52 -5.17 27.47 -12.86
N GLU A 53 -4.91 26.22 -12.45
CA GLU A 53 -5.94 25.27 -12.05
C GLU A 53 -6.42 25.58 -10.62
N SER A 54 -7.70 25.32 -10.36
CA SER A 54 -8.32 25.48 -9.03
C SER A 54 -7.62 24.64 -7.95
N ILE A 55 -7.11 23.46 -8.33
CA ILE A 55 -6.35 22.57 -7.46
C ILE A 55 -4.86 22.77 -7.70
N ASN A 56 -4.14 23.06 -6.61
CA ASN A 56 -2.68 23.10 -6.57
C ASN A 56 -2.14 22.17 -5.48
N TRP A 57 -0.85 21.83 -5.56
CA TRP A 57 -0.19 21.00 -4.53
C TRP A 57 -0.33 21.56 -3.11
N ARG A 58 -0.41 22.90 -2.97
CA ARG A 58 -0.60 23.60 -1.69
C ARG A 58 -1.97 23.29 -1.09
N GLU A 59 -3.01 23.27 -1.92
CA GLU A 59 -4.37 22.91 -1.49
C GLU A 59 -4.46 21.42 -1.17
N LEU A 60 -3.86 20.54 -1.98
CA LEU A 60 -3.75 19.11 -1.65
C LEU A 60 -3.02 18.87 -0.33
N ARG A 61 -1.93 19.61 -0.07
CA ARG A 61 -1.20 19.55 1.20
C ARG A 61 -2.07 20.03 2.36
N LYS A 62 -2.84 21.12 2.21
CA LYS A 62 -3.78 21.60 3.24
C LYS A 62 -4.87 20.57 3.54
N LEU A 63 -5.48 19.96 2.53
CA LEU A 63 -6.49 18.91 2.69
C LEU A 63 -5.93 17.70 3.44
N LYS A 64 -4.69 17.30 3.09
CA LYS A 64 -3.98 16.21 3.76
C LYS A 64 -3.68 16.53 5.23
N THR A 65 -3.09 17.69 5.52
CA THR A 65 -2.75 18.10 6.89
C THR A 65 -4.01 18.30 7.75
N GLY A 66 -5.10 18.77 7.14
CA GLY A 66 -6.41 18.89 7.79
C GLY A 66 -7.18 17.57 7.91
N ASN A 67 -6.60 16.43 7.51
CA ASN A 67 -7.22 15.10 7.53
C ASN A 67 -8.60 15.03 6.83
N LYS A 68 -8.84 15.90 5.83
CA LYS A 68 -10.13 16.01 5.10
C LYS A 68 -10.22 14.97 3.98
N TRP A 69 -10.11 13.68 4.33
CA TRP A 69 -10.09 12.58 3.34
C TRP A 69 -11.39 12.43 2.56
N GLY A 70 -12.55 12.82 3.12
CA GLY A 70 -13.81 12.84 2.39
C GLY A 70 -13.78 13.75 1.17
N VAL A 71 -13.09 14.89 1.25
CA VAL A 71 -12.91 15.81 0.09
C VAL A 71 -11.90 15.25 -0.91
N ILE A 72 -10.84 14.57 -0.44
CA ILE A 72 -9.83 13.96 -1.33
C ILE A 72 -10.40 12.79 -2.13
N ARG A 73 -11.33 12.03 -1.55
CA ARG A 73 -12.02 10.92 -2.20
C ARG A 73 -13.05 11.37 -3.24
N HIS A 74 -13.42 12.65 -3.24
CA HIS A 74 -14.36 13.16 -4.23
C HIS A 74 -13.81 12.98 -5.67
N PRO A 75 -14.59 12.50 -6.66
CA PRO A 75 -14.13 12.24 -8.03
C PRO A 75 -13.39 13.42 -8.68
N TYR A 76 -13.82 14.65 -8.40
CA TYR A 76 -13.15 15.89 -8.81
C TYR A 76 -11.65 15.94 -8.46
N VAL A 77 -11.32 15.60 -7.21
CA VAL A 77 -9.94 15.64 -6.69
C VAL A 77 -9.18 14.38 -7.11
N LEU A 78 -9.84 13.22 -7.14
CA LEU A 78 -9.24 11.97 -7.61
C LEU A 78 -8.85 12.04 -9.08
N ASN A 79 -9.64 12.67 -9.94
CA ASN A 79 -9.33 12.80 -11.36
C ASN A 79 -8.09 13.68 -11.57
N TYR A 80 -8.03 14.82 -10.87
CA TYR A 80 -6.84 15.66 -10.83
C TYR A 80 -5.61 14.87 -10.37
N LEU A 81 -5.73 14.13 -9.26
CA LEU A 81 -4.64 13.31 -8.74
C LEU A 81 -4.18 12.27 -9.76
N ASN A 82 -5.13 11.58 -10.38
CA ASN A 82 -4.87 10.54 -11.36
C ASN A 82 -4.13 11.07 -12.58
N GLN A 83 -4.54 12.23 -13.11
CA GLN A 83 -3.87 12.86 -14.24
C GLN A 83 -2.41 13.21 -13.88
N LYS A 84 -2.18 13.86 -12.73
CA LYS A 84 -0.81 14.18 -12.31
C LYS A 84 0.05 12.95 -11.99
N LEU A 85 -0.56 11.84 -11.55
CA LEU A 85 0.14 10.55 -11.41
C LEU A 85 0.59 10.00 -12.76
N ILE A 86 -0.29 10.04 -13.76
CA ILE A 86 0.00 9.60 -15.13
C ILE A 86 1.13 10.45 -15.73
N ASP A 87 1.13 11.76 -15.52
CA ASP A 87 2.19 12.65 -15.98
C ASP A 87 3.55 12.29 -15.33
N CYS A 88 3.53 11.81 -14.08
CA CYS A 88 4.72 11.35 -13.34
C CYS A 88 5.14 9.90 -13.66
N SER A 89 4.38 9.18 -14.50
CA SER A 89 4.59 7.74 -14.74
C SER A 89 5.97 7.43 -15.33
N LEU A 90 6.46 8.26 -16.24
CA LEU A 90 7.78 8.08 -16.87
C LEU A 90 8.91 8.16 -15.83
N PHE A 91 8.86 9.17 -14.95
CA PHE A 91 9.84 9.31 -13.87
C PHE A 91 9.81 8.11 -12.91
N TYR A 92 8.61 7.63 -12.59
CA TYR A 92 8.46 6.45 -11.74
C TYR A 92 8.96 5.17 -12.42
N LEU A 93 8.68 4.99 -13.72
CA LEU A 93 9.16 3.86 -14.52
C LEU A 93 10.69 3.84 -14.58
N LEU A 94 11.31 4.99 -14.88
CA LEU A 94 12.77 5.10 -14.90
C LEU A 94 13.37 4.71 -13.54
N HIS A 95 12.74 5.13 -12.44
CA HIS A 95 13.19 4.75 -11.09
C HIS A 95 13.08 3.24 -10.82
N ILE A 96 12.00 2.58 -11.28
CA ILE A 96 11.85 1.12 -11.18
C ILE A 96 12.93 0.42 -12.00
N ILE A 97 13.11 0.81 -13.27
CA ILE A 97 14.09 0.19 -14.17
C ILE A 97 15.50 0.36 -13.60
N ALA A 98 15.82 1.55 -13.10
CA ALA A 98 17.13 1.85 -12.53
C ALA A 98 17.42 0.96 -11.31
N PHE A 99 16.48 0.81 -10.37
CA PHE A 99 16.65 -0.09 -9.22
C PHE A 99 16.65 -1.58 -9.60
N PHE A 100 15.85 -1.98 -10.59
CA PHE A 100 15.84 -3.34 -11.10
C PHE A 100 17.19 -3.68 -11.77
N SER A 101 17.75 -2.75 -12.54
CA SER A 101 19.08 -2.90 -13.12
C SER A 101 20.17 -3.04 -12.05
N PHE A 102 20.07 -2.29 -10.95
CA PHE A 102 20.97 -2.41 -9.81
C PHE A 102 20.87 -3.80 -9.16
N LEU A 103 19.66 -4.31 -8.96
CA LEU A 103 19.44 -5.66 -8.44
C LEU A 103 20.05 -6.73 -9.34
N LEU A 104 19.85 -6.64 -10.67
CA LEU A 104 20.43 -7.58 -11.63
C LEU A 104 21.96 -7.52 -11.64
N VAL A 105 22.56 -6.33 -11.59
CA VAL A 105 24.02 -6.16 -11.54
C VAL A 105 24.57 -6.74 -10.24
N LEU A 106 23.90 -6.55 -9.11
CA LEU A 106 24.28 -7.14 -7.82
C LEU A 106 24.18 -8.68 -7.86
N SER A 107 23.08 -9.23 -8.38
CA SER A 107 22.91 -10.68 -8.56
C SER A 107 23.98 -11.27 -9.47
N TRP A 108 24.27 -10.61 -10.60
CA TRP A 108 25.34 -11.03 -11.51
C TRP A 108 26.69 -11.07 -10.79
N HIS A 109 27.00 -10.03 -10.01
CA HIS A 109 28.25 -9.94 -9.27
C HIS A 109 28.41 -11.06 -8.24
N ILE A 110 27.32 -11.48 -7.58
CA ILE A 110 27.32 -12.61 -6.63
C ILE A 110 27.72 -13.92 -7.30
N PHE A 111 27.23 -14.21 -8.51
CA PHE A 111 27.54 -15.47 -9.21
C PHE A 111 28.96 -15.53 -9.76
N ALA A 112 29.52 -14.41 -10.21
CA ALA A 112 30.87 -14.38 -10.78
C ALA A 112 31.57 -13.06 -10.48
N ARG A 113 32.60 -13.12 -9.65
CA ARG A 113 33.40 -11.96 -9.28
C ARG A 113 34.46 -11.63 -10.34
N THR A 114 34.48 -10.38 -10.78
CA THR A 114 35.52 -9.85 -11.69
C THR A 114 35.75 -8.39 -11.35
N PRO A 115 37.00 -7.86 -11.41
CA PRO A 115 37.31 -6.50 -11.01
C PRO A 115 36.49 -5.43 -11.77
N ALA A 116 36.15 -5.68 -13.04
CA ALA A 116 35.28 -4.79 -13.81
C ALA A 116 33.87 -4.64 -13.21
N LYS A 117 33.32 -5.71 -12.63
CA LYS A 117 32.01 -5.70 -11.96
C LYS A 117 32.08 -4.98 -10.61
N ASP A 118 33.19 -5.11 -9.88
CA ASP A 118 33.42 -4.42 -8.61
C ASP A 118 33.35 -2.89 -8.81
N TRP A 119 34.00 -2.39 -9.88
CA TRP A 119 33.90 -1.00 -10.31
C TRP A 119 32.49 -0.61 -10.76
N LEU A 120 31.81 -1.46 -11.54
CA LEU A 120 30.45 -1.21 -12.00
C LEU A 120 29.46 -1.08 -10.83
N VAL A 121 29.45 -2.03 -9.89
CA VAL A 121 28.61 -2.00 -8.70
C VAL A 121 28.92 -0.77 -7.86
N THR A 122 30.20 -0.44 -7.65
CA THR A 122 30.61 0.75 -6.88
C THR A 122 30.14 2.04 -7.55
N LEU A 123 30.27 2.16 -8.88
CA LEU A 123 29.77 3.31 -9.64
C LEU A 123 28.25 3.45 -9.50
N PHE A 124 27.51 2.35 -9.62
CA PHE A 124 26.07 2.33 -9.39
C PHE A 124 25.72 2.81 -7.98
N VAL A 125 26.35 2.25 -6.94
CA VAL A 125 26.09 2.66 -5.55
C VAL A 125 26.44 4.13 -5.32
N ALA A 126 27.52 4.64 -5.92
CA ALA A 126 27.90 6.04 -5.80
C ALA A 126 26.87 6.98 -6.44
N VAL A 127 26.41 6.69 -7.66
CA VAL A 127 25.41 7.49 -8.37
C VAL A 127 24.07 7.48 -7.63
N PHE A 128 23.58 6.30 -7.23
CA PHE A 128 22.31 6.19 -6.49
C PHE A 128 22.42 6.74 -5.06
N GLY A 129 23.58 6.62 -4.43
CA GLY A 129 23.90 7.25 -3.15
C GLY A 129 23.81 8.78 -3.25
N LEU A 130 24.34 9.37 -4.32
CA LEU A 130 24.23 10.80 -4.58
C LEU A 130 22.75 11.22 -4.76
N PHE A 131 21.97 10.49 -5.56
CA PHE A 131 20.53 10.76 -5.68
C PHE A 131 19.77 10.61 -4.36
N LEU A 132 20.15 9.64 -3.53
CA LEU A 132 19.56 9.45 -2.20
C LEU A 132 19.87 10.65 -1.29
N ILE A 133 21.13 11.08 -1.24
CA ILE A 133 21.55 12.26 -0.46
C ILE A 133 20.82 13.50 -0.98
N LEU A 134 20.78 13.72 -2.28
CA LEU A 134 20.07 14.84 -2.90
C LEU A 134 18.59 14.85 -2.53
N LYS A 135 17.92 13.70 -2.60
CA LYS A 135 16.52 13.52 -2.16
C LYS A 135 16.37 13.84 -0.67
N GLY A 136 17.32 13.42 0.16
CA GLY A 136 17.37 13.73 1.59
C GLY A 136 17.50 15.23 1.85
N THR A 137 18.43 15.92 1.18
CA THR A 137 18.66 17.35 1.33
C THR A 137 17.48 18.18 0.83
N ILE A 138 16.86 17.80 -0.29
CA ILE A 138 15.65 18.45 -0.82
C ILE A 138 14.53 18.34 0.21
N LYS A 139 14.31 17.13 0.75
CA LYS A 139 13.24 16.90 1.70
C LYS A 139 13.47 17.62 3.04
N ALA A 140 14.71 17.67 3.53
CA ALA A 140 15.07 18.39 4.73
C ALA A 140 14.89 19.92 4.58
N ARG A 141 15.18 20.48 3.39
CA ARG A 141 15.03 21.92 3.13
C ARG A 141 13.57 22.36 3.00
N ILE A 142 12.73 21.51 2.41
CA ILE A 142 11.36 21.89 2.01
C ILE A 142 10.32 21.47 3.05
N SER A 143 10.55 20.35 3.74
CA SER A 143 9.62 19.81 4.70
C SER A 143 10.01 20.23 6.10
N HIS A 144 9.22 21.12 6.71
CA HIS A 144 9.37 21.50 8.12
C HIS A 144 9.19 20.31 9.08
N SER A 145 8.60 19.20 8.61
CA SER A 145 8.56 17.93 9.34
C SER A 145 8.94 16.76 8.44
N ILE A 146 9.94 15.98 8.87
CA ILE A 146 10.33 14.73 8.22
C ILE A 146 9.49 13.62 8.84
N SER A 147 8.79 12.84 8.01
CA SER A 147 8.02 11.69 8.49
C SER A 147 8.96 10.63 9.05
N PHE A 148 8.63 10.06 10.21
CA PHE A 148 9.37 8.93 10.82
C PHE A 148 9.59 7.77 9.83
N TRP A 149 8.56 7.43 9.05
CA TRP A 149 8.65 6.39 8.02
C TRP A 149 9.62 6.73 6.88
N PHE A 150 9.82 8.01 6.59
CA PHE A 150 10.83 8.45 5.63
C PHE A 150 12.23 8.23 6.20
N VAL A 151 12.46 8.54 7.48
CA VAL A 151 13.76 8.32 8.14
C VAL A 151 14.12 6.84 8.14
N ILE A 152 13.19 5.96 8.53
CA ILE A 152 13.41 4.50 8.49
C ILE A 152 13.79 4.04 7.09
N ALA A 153 13.01 4.41 6.07
CA ALA A 153 13.28 3.99 4.69
C ALA A 153 14.62 4.56 4.19
N PHE A 154 14.96 5.79 4.55
CA PHE A 154 16.22 6.43 4.19
C PHE A 154 17.42 5.72 4.83
N CYS A 155 17.37 5.46 6.15
CA CYS A 155 18.39 4.70 6.87
C CYS A 155 18.56 3.29 6.30
N PHE A 156 17.45 2.61 6.00
CA PHE A 156 17.49 1.27 5.41
C PHE A 156 18.16 1.24 4.03
N ASN A 157 17.94 2.26 3.19
CA ASN A 157 18.65 2.41 1.91
C ASN A 157 20.15 2.66 2.12
N ILE A 158 20.52 3.53 3.07
CA ILE A 158 21.93 3.78 3.41
C ILE A 158 22.61 2.49 3.89
N ILE A 159 21.99 1.75 4.80
CA ILE A 159 22.52 0.48 5.32
C ILE A 159 22.71 -0.51 4.17
N THR A 160 21.77 -0.57 3.22
CA THR A 160 21.89 -1.44 2.04
C THR A 160 23.09 -1.06 1.19
N TYR A 161 23.26 0.24 0.89
CA TYR A 161 24.40 0.72 0.10
C TYR A 161 25.73 0.52 0.81
N LEU A 162 25.80 0.76 2.11
CA LEU A 162 26.98 0.47 2.92
C LEU A 162 27.29 -1.03 2.94
N ALA A 163 26.30 -1.89 3.11
CA ALA A 163 26.47 -3.34 3.06
C ALA A 163 26.98 -3.80 1.68
N THR A 164 26.48 -3.21 0.59
CA THR A 164 26.96 -3.52 -0.78
C THR A 164 28.39 -3.05 -1.02
N LEU A 165 28.77 -1.85 -0.54
CA LEU A 165 30.15 -1.37 -0.65
C LEU A 165 31.10 -2.21 0.19
N ALA A 166 30.70 -2.52 1.43
CA ALA A 166 31.43 -3.39 2.30
C ALA A 166 31.61 -4.78 1.64
N TYR A 167 30.59 -5.31 0.97
CA TYR A 167 30.67 -6.61 0.30
C TYR A 167 31.71 -6.62 -0.84
N VAL A 168 31.72 -5.57 -1.66
CA VAL A 168 32.66 -5.44 -2.79
C VAL A 168 34.11 -5.29 -2.29
N TRP A 169 34.33 -4.44 -1.28
CA TRP A 169 35.67 -4.01 -0.88
C TRP A 169 36.29 -4.73 0.33
N LEU A 170 35.49 -5.36 1.22
CA LEU A 170 36.05 -6.11 2.36
C LEU A 170 37.05 -7.19 1.92
N PRO A 171 36.75 -8.02 0.90
CA PRO A 171 37.67 -9.10 0.55
C PRO A 171 39.01 -8.58 0.02
N THR A 172 39.04 -7.40 -0.61
CA THR A 172 40.29 -6.76 -1.04
C THR A 172 41.07 -6.21 0.15
N ILE A 173 40.39 -5.65 1.16
CA ILE A 173 41.04 -5.13 2.37
C ILE A 173 41.58 -6.27 3.23
N PHE A 174 40.80 -7.35 3.40
CA PHE A 174 41.20 -8.52 4.19
C PHE A 174 42.30 -9.36 3.56
N LYS A 175 42.63 -9.15 2.28
CA LYS A 175 43.83 -9.75 1.67
C LYS A 175 45.14 -9.22 2.28
N TYR A 176 45.11 -8.04 2.91
CA TYR A 176 46.31 -7.40 3.46
C TYR A 176 46.65 -7.79 4.91
N ASP A 177 45.79 -8.54 5.59
CA ASP A 177 45.96 -8.91 7.00
C ASP A 177 45.46 -10.35 7.24
N ASP A 178 46.19 -11.16 8.01
CA ASP A 178 45.88 -12.56 8.30
C ASP A 178 45.14 -12.79 9.63
N TYR A 179 44.80 -11.72 10.36
CA TYR A 179 44.17 -11.83 11.69
C TYR A 179 42.68 -12.31 11.62
N HIS A 180 42.30 -13.32 12.43
CA HIS A 180 40.93 -13.88 12.57
C HIS A 180 40.22 -14.36 11.29
N GLN A 181 40.81 -15.34 10.61
CA GLN A 181 40.29 -15.91 9.35
C GLN A 181 38.85 -16.46 9.44
N GLU A 182 38.47 -17.06 10.57
CA GLU A 182 37.11 -17.58 10.76
C GLU A 182 36.04 -16.48 10.75
N VAL A 183 36.30 -15.38 11.47
CA VAL A 183 35.38 -14.22 11.51
C VAL A 183 35.31 -13.56 10.14
N LYS A 184 36.44 -13.45 9.43
CA LYS A 184 36.48 -12.93 8.06
C LYS A 184 35.61 -13.76 7.11
N ASN A 185 35.72 -15.08 7.15
CA ASN A 185 34.93 -15.97 6.31
C ASN A 185 33.43 -15.85 6.58
N ILE A 186 33.03 -15.80 7.86
CA ILE A 186 31.64 -15.58 8.26
C ILE A 186 31.14 -14.24 7.71
N VAL A 187 31.86 -13.15 7.95
CA VAL A 187 31.45 -11.80 7.52
C VAL A 187 31.36 -11.72 5.99
N ILE A 188 32.31 -12.28 5.26
CA ILE A 188 32.31 -12.32 3.78
C ILE A 188 31.11 -13.12 3.24
N TRP A 189 30.70 -14.19 3.91
CA TRP A 189 29.55 -15.01 3.51
C TRP A 189 28.20 -14.34 3.81
N PHE A 190 28.07 -13.70 4.97
CA PHE A 190 26.81 -13.07 5.38
C PHE A 190 26.52 -11.76 4.64
N LEU A 191 27.55 -10.97 4.32
CA LEU A 191 27.38 -9.68 3.66
C LEU A 191 26.60 -9.72 2.33
N PRO A 192 26.92 -10.60 1.36
CA PRO A 192 26.17 -10.67 0.10
C PRO A 192 24.71 -11.06 0.32
N ILE A 193 24.43 -11.94 1.28
CA ILE A 193 23.07 -12.37 1.63
C ILE A 193 22.27 -11.17 2.17
N ILE A 194 22.84 -10.41 3.11
CA ILE A 194 22.20 -9.21 3.65
C ILE A 194 22.02 -8.17 2.55
N ALA A 195 23.04 -7.94 1.72
CA ALA A 195 23.00 -6.98 0.63
C ALA A 195 21.90 -7.28 -0.39
N ILE A 196 21.78 -8.54 -0.86
CA ILE A 196 20.78 -8.92 -1.87
C ILE A 196 19.35 -8.90 -1.31
N ILE A 197 19.14 -9.43 -0.10
CA ILE A 197 17.82 -9.42 0.55
C ILE A 197 17.38 -7.98 0.83
N SER A 198 18.30 -7.14 1.31
CA SER A 198 18.02 -5.73 1.59
C SER A 198 17.77 -4.91 0.31
N ALA A 199 18.50 -5.19 -0.77
CA ALA A 199 18.25 -4.60 -2.09
C ALA A 199 16.86 -5.00 -2.63
N TRP A 200 16.49 -6.28 -2.51
CA TRP A 200 15.16 -6.76 -2.88
C TRP A 200 14.05 -6.11 -2.04
N ALA A 201 14.22 -6.01 -0.73
CA ALA A 201 13.25 -5.34 0.15
C ALA A 201 13.06 -3.85 -0.22
N ASN A 202 14.14 -3.15 -0.57
CA ASN A 202 14.07 -1.78 -1.09
C ASN A 202 13.33 -1.71 -2.43
N PHE A 203 13.54 -2.68 -3.31
CA PHE A 203 12.81 -2.75 -4.57
C PHE A 203 11.30 -2.93 -4.35
N LEU A 204 10.88 -3.83 -3.44
CA LEU A 204 9.49 -3.95 -3.02
C LEU A 204 8.93 -2.63 -2.46
N TYR A 205 9.72 -1.91 -1.66
CA TYR A 205 9.30 -0.60 -1.14
C TYR A 205 9.00 0.41 -2.27
N ILE A 206 9.75 0.36 -3.38
CA ILE A 206 9.52 1.21 -4.55
C ILE A 206 8.27 0.76 -5.32
N LEU A 207 8.09 -0.55 -5.51
CA LEU A 207 6.92 -1.14 -6.19
C LEU A 207 5.60 -0.90 -5.45
N ARG A 208 5.65 -0.50 -4.18
CA ARG A 208 4.49 -0.20 -3.35
C ARG A 208 3.53 0.87 -3.91
N LYS A 209 3.97 1.71 -4.86
CA LYS A 209 3.10 2.73 -5.50
C LYS A 209 2.35 2.18 -6.73
N SER A 210 2.82 1.06 -7.26
CA SER A 210 2.25 0.36 -8.41
C SER A 210 0.95 -0.38 -8.02
N PRO A 211 0.18 -0.97 -8.97
CA PRO A 211 -0.96 -1.82 -8.64
C PRO A 211 -0.58 -2.97 -7.69
N PHE A 212 0.66 -3.47 -7.76
CA PHE A 212 1.17 -4.50 -6.84
C PHE A 212 1.30 -4.01 -5.39
N GLY A 213 1.22 -2.70 -5.16
CA GLY A 213 1.31 -2.08 -3.85
C GLY A 213 0.27 -2.58 -2.86
N ILE A 214 -0.93 -2.92 -3.32
CA ILE A 214 -1.97 -3.52 -2.48
C ILE A 214 -1.42 -4.79 -1.84
N TYR A 215 -0.92 -5.75 -2.64
CA TYR A 215 -0.35 -7.00 -2.14
C TYR A 215 0.85 -6.78 -1.20
N ILE A 216 1.71 -5.81 -1.50
CA ILE A 216 2.86 -5.47 -0.63
C ILE A 216 2.38 -4.97 0.74
N PHE A 217 1.33 -4.15 0.80
CA PHE A 217 0.74 -3.71 2.07
C PHE A 217 0.06 -4.85 2.81
N MET A 218 -0.67 -5.71 2.08
CA MET A 218 -1.30 -6.90 2.66
C MET A 218 -0.24 -7.78 3.30
N MET A 219 0.82 -8.13 2.57
CA MET A 219 1.95 -8.91 3.06
C MET A 219 2.64 -8.25 4.27
N THR A 220 2.87 -6.93 4.24
CA THR A 220 3.52 -6.23 5.37
C THR A 220 2.66 -6.29 6.65
N ARG A 221 1.34 -6.18 6.52
CA ARG A 221 0.43 -6.31 7.68
C ARG A 221 0.30 -7.76 8.13
N ILE A 222 0.28 -8.73 7.23
CA ILE A 222 0.35 -10.17 7.57
C ILE A 222 1.65 -10.45 8.32
N LEU A 223 2.80 -9.97 7.84
CA LEU A 223 4.09 -10.14 8.51
C LEU A 223 4.12 -9.50 9.90
N ARG A 224 3.51 -8.32 10.06
CA ARG A 224 3.36 -7.68 11.38
C ARG A 224 2.46 -8.50 12.31
N SER A 225 1.34 -9.00 11.80
CA SER A 225 0.43 -9.87 12.56
C SER A 225 1.17 -11.15 12.99
N PHE A 226 1.87 -11.79 12.06
CA PHE A 226 2.74 -12.92 12.32
C PHE A 226 3.78 -12.61 13.40
N GLY A 227 4.43 -11.45 13.36
CA GLY A 227 5.38 -11.04 14.39
C GLY A 227 4.77 -10.93 15.80
N HIS A 228 3.51 -10.45 15.89
CA HIS A 228 2.80 -10.42 17.18
C HIS A 228 2.54 -11.84 17.71
N ILE A 229 2.13 -12.77 16.85
CA ILE A 229 1.84 -14.13 17.27
C ILE A 229 3.14 -14.94 17.51
N ALA A 230 4.20 -14.66 16.74
CA ALA A 230 5.52 -15.25 16.89
C ALA A 230 6.11 -15.00 18.29
N THR A 231 5.66 -13.97 19.01
CA THR A 231 6.04 -13.74 20.41
C THR A 231 5.63 -14.87 21.34
N ILE A 232 4.52 -15.57 21.04
CA ILE A 232 4.08 -16.76 21.77
C ILE A 232 4.82 -17.99 21.23
N TRP A 233 4.97 -18.08 19.91
CA TRP A 233 5.49 -19.28 19.25
C TRP A 233 6.99 -19.50 19.38
N ILE A 234 7.81 -18.45 19.31
CA ILE A 234 9.27 -18.56 19.40
C ILE A 234 9.67 -19.20 20.75
N PRO A 235 9.15 -18.76 21.92
CA PRO A 235 9.39 -19.45 23.18
C PRO A 235 8.93 -20.91 23.18
N THR A 236 7.76 -21.22 22.58
CA THR A 236 7.27 -22.59 22.47
C THR A 236 8.22 -23.47 21.63
N LEU A 237 8.70 -22.99 20.49
CA LEU A 237 9.67 -23.70 19.65
C LEU A 237 10.99 -23.92 20.37
N ILE A 238 11.47 -22.92 21.12
CA ILE A 238 12.69 -23.03 21.93
C ILE A 238 12.50 -24.10 23.03
N ALA A 239 11.35 -24.11 23.72
CA ALA A 239 11.07 -25.10 24.76
C ALA A 239 11.06 -26.54 24.21
N PHE A 240 10.38 -26.77 23.09
CA PHE A 240 10.39 -28.08 22.43
C PHE A 240 11.77 -28.45 21.87
N SER A 241 12.52 -27.48 21.33
CA SER A 241 13.91 -27.70 20.90
C SER A 241 14.80 -28.20 22.04
N PHE A 242 14.65 -27.65 23.25
CA PHE A 242 15.37 -28.15 24.41
C PHE A 242 14.87 -29.51 24.88
N ALA A 243 13.55 -29.76 24.85
CA ALA A 243 12.98 -31.06 25.21
C ALA A 243 13.48 -32.18 24.28
N PHE A 244 13.48 -31.95 22.96
CA PHE A 244 14.05 -32.89 21.99
C PHE A 244 15.55 -33.08 22.19
N HIS A 245 16.31 -32.00 22.43
CA HIS A 245 17.74 -32.10 22.71
C HIS A 245 18.04 -32.93 23.96
N LEU A 246 17.24 -32.78 25.03
CA LEU A 246 17.41 -33.56 26.27
C LEU A 246 17.13 -35.04 26.05
N ILE A 247 16.01 -35.38 25.41
CA ILE A 247 15.60 -36.76 25.22
C ILE A 247 16.53 -37.50 24.24
N MET A 248 17.03 -36.82 23.21
CA MET A 248 17.89 -37.45 22.22
C MET A 248 19.36 -37.55 22.64
N ARG A 249 19.78 -36.79 23.66
CA ARG A 249 21.17 -36.79 24.18
C ARG A 249 21.67 -38.19 24.53
N ASP A 250 20.79 -39.04 25.06
CA ASP A 250 21.15 -40.36 25.59
C ASP A 250 20.84 -41.51 24.61
N THR A 251 20.26 -41.22 23.43
CA THR A 251 19.79 -42.23 22.47
C THR A 251 20.80 -42.63 21.40
N GLY A 252 21.99 -42.01 21.36
CA GLY A 252 23.05 -42.31 20.38
C GLY A 252 22.76 -41.86 18.94
N ILE A 253 21.48 -41.63 18.62
CA ILE A 253 21.02 -40.95 17.42
C ILE A 253 21.25 -39.45 17.64
N LYS A 254 22.10 -38.86 16.81
CA LYS A 254 22.54 -37.45 16.93
C LYS A 254 21.61 -36.58 16.06
N PRO A 255 20.51 -36.02 16.59
CA PRO A 255 19.60 -35.15 15.82
C PRO A 255 20.25 -33.84 15.35
N TRP A 256 21.33 -33.45 16.03
CA TRP A 256 22.00 -32.17 15.93
C TRP A 256 23.50 -32.42 15.69
N SER A 257 24.12 -31.65 14.79
CA SER A 257 25.57 -31.72 14.57
C SER A 257 26.29 -31.56 15.89
N THR A 258 27.28 -32.41 16.11
CA THR A 258 27.76 -32.72 17.44
C THR A 258 28.46 -31.57 18.13
N LEU A 259 28.05 -31.37 19.37
CA LEU A 259 28.88 -30.86 20.45
C LEU A 259 29.87 -31.98 20.87
N ASP A 260 30.60 -32.59 19.93
CA ASP A 260 31.50 -33.70 20.26
C ASP A 260 32.74 -33.11 20.97
N GLN A 261 32.85 -33.44 22.26
CA GLN A 261 34.02 -33.52 23.15
C GLN A 261 35.02 -32.35 23.29
N ASP A 262 35.09 -31.37 22.38
CA ASP A 262 35.97 -30.18 22.50
C ASP A 262 35.21 -28.93 22.98
N THR A 263 34.19 -29.13 23.82
CA THR A 263 33.37 -28.06 24.44
C THR A 263 34.16 -27.01 25.24
N ALA A 264 35.40 -27.32 25.61
CA ALA A 264 36.30 -26.41 26.30
C ALA A 264 36.85 -25.29 25.40
N ASN A 265 37.02 -25.54 24.09
CA ASN A 265 37.66 -24.61 23.15
C ASN A 265 36.69 -23.97 22.12
N MET A 266 35.40 -24.34 22.13
CA MET A 266 34.41 -23.73 21.23
C MET A 266 34.14 -22.27 21.59
N THR A 267 34.38 -21.37 20.64
CA THR A 267 33.98 -19.95 20.72
C THR A 267 32.47 -19.81 20.96
N MET A 268 32.07 -18.76 21.67
CA MET A 268 30.66 -18.45 21.98
C MET A 268 29.76 -18.46 20.72
N LEU A 269 30.32 -18.05 19.57
CA LEU A 269 29.62 -18.04 18.28
C LEU A 269 29.24 -19.45 17.80
N HIS A 270 30.13 -20.43 17.93
CA HIS A 270 29.82 -21.82 17.55
C HIS A 270 28.71 -22.41 18.42
N LYS A 271 28.71 -22.12 19.74
CA LYS A 271 27.62 -22.54 20.64
C LYS A 271 26.27 -21.93 20.24
N MET A 272 26.25 -20.66 19.85
CA MET A 272 25.05 -19.97 19.36
C MET A 272 24.55 -20.55 18.03
N LEU A 273 25.43 -20.89 17.10
CA LEU A 273 25.06 -21.49 15.82
C LEU A 273 24.43 -22.88 15.97
N VAL A 274 24.96 -23.72 16.87
CA VAL A 274 24.38 -25.04 17.16
C VAL A 274 22.96 -24.89 17.73
N ILE A 275 22.73 -23.94 18.63
CA ILE A 275 21.40 -23.65 19.17
C ILE A 275 20.47 -23.12 18.07
N LEU A 276 20.96 -22.23 17.19
CA LEU A 276 20.18 -21.72 16.07
C LEU A 276 19.78 -22.84 15.09
N GLN A 277 20.68 -23.78 14.83
CA GLN A 277 20.40 -24.95 13.99
C GLN A 277 19.35 -25.86 14.64
N ALA A 278 19.42 -26.04 15.96
CA ALA A 278 18.40 -26.76 16.74
C ALA A 278 17.01 -26.16 16.58
N VAL A 279 16.90 -24.85 16.79
CA VAL A 279 15.65 -24.09 16.61
C VAL A 279 15.18 -24.10 15.14
N THR A 280 16.11 -24.11 14.18
CA THR A 280 15.76 -24.09 12.75
C THR A 280 15.11 -25.41 12.33
N LYS A 281 15.64 -26.57 12.72
CA LYS A 281 15.03 -27.86 12.34
C LYS A 281 13.79 -28.19 13.18
N THR A 282 13.65 -27.70 14.41
CA THR A 282 12.31 -27.74 15.06
C THR A 282 11.30 -26.83 14.35
N SER A 283 11.75 -25.71 13.77
CA SER A 283 10.91 -24.88 12.90
C SER A 283 10.57 -25.54 11.56
N THR A 284 11.44 -26.38 10.96
CA THR A 284 11.08 -27.13 9.74
C THR A 284 10.09 -28.24 10.05
N MET A 285 10.23 -28.92 11.20
CA MET A 285 9.23 -29.89 11.69
C MET A 285 7.84 -29.26 11.87
N MET A 286 7.76 -27.99 12.27
CA MET A 286 6.49 -27.25 12.38
C MET A 286 5.79 -27.03 11.02
N ILE A 287 6.53 -26.96 9.91
CA ILE A 287 5.95 -26.81 8.56
C ILE A 287 5.33 -28.15 8.08
N GLY A 288 5.63 -29.25 8.77
CA GLY A 288 5.18 -30.61 8.44
C GLY A 288 6.29 -31.49 7.86
N GLU A 289 7.52 -30.98 7.71
CA GLU A 289 8.70 -31.80 7.39
C GLU A 289 9.21 -32.50 8.66
N VAL A 290 8.43 -33.47 9.12
CA VAL A 290 8.79 -34.28 10.29
C VAL A 290 9.67 -35.43 9.83
N ASP A 291 10.99 -35.21 9.80
CA ASP A 291 11.97 -36.29 9.65
C ASP A 291 12.10 -37.05 10.99
N ALA A 292 11.03 -37.77 11.34
CA ALA A 292 10.89 -38.50 12.60
C ALA A 292 11.33 -39.95 12.51
N ASN A 293 11.77 -40.45 11.35
CA ASN A 293 12.20 -41.84 11.22
C ASN A 293 13.30 -42.16 12.24
N ASP A 294 14.33 -41.33 12.30
CA ASP A 294 15.42 -41.44 13.28
C ASP A 294 14.94 -41.30 14.74
N ILE A 295 13.83 -40.60 14.99
CA ILE A 295 13.31 -40.34 16.33
C ILE A 295 12.44 -41.52 16.80
N LEU A 296 11.63 -42.07 15.90
CA LEU A 296 10.71 -43.17 16.15
C LEU A 296 11.43 -44.52 16.21
N ASP A 297 12.56 -44.65 15.51
CA ASP A 297 13.41 -45.85 15.51
C ASP A 297 14.10 -46.10 16.87
N THR A 298 14.07 -45.14 17.80
CA THR A 298 14.59 -45.33 19.16
C THR A 298 13.79 -46.35 20.00
N ASN A 299 12.62 -46.82 19.54
CA ASN A 299 11.73 -47.76 20.25
C ASN A 299 11.35 -47.32 21.69
N GLN A 300 11.52 -46.02 22.00
CA GLN A 300 11.15 -45.46 23.30
C GLN A 300 9.80 -44.74 23.21
N TRP A 301 8.98 -44.94 24.25
CA TRP A 301 7.64 -44.34 24.33
C TRP A 301 7.67 -42.83 24.60
N ILE A 302 8.70 -42.34 25.30
CA ILE A 302 8.85 -40.91 25.68
C ILE A 302 9.07 -40.00 24.45
N PRO A 303 10.03 -40.28 23.53
CA PRO A 303 10.18 -39.51 22.29
C PRO A 303 8.91 -39.53 21.43
N SER A 304 8.25 -40.69 21.33
CA SER A 304 7.03 -40.84 20.53
C SER A 304 5.88 -39.96 21.03
N ILE A 305 5.66 -39.91 22.36
CA ILE A 305 4.66 -39.01 22.96
C ILE A 305 5.05 -37.54 22.77
N LEU A 306 6.33 -37.21 22.87
CA LEU A 306 6.80 -35.83 22.69
C LEU A 306 6.59 -35.35 21.24
N VAL A 307 6.93 -36.17 20.24
CA VAL A 307 6.70 -35.87 18.82
C VAL A 307 5.20 -35.71 18.55
N LEU A 308 4.36 -36.63 19.04
CA LEU A 308 2.90 -36.55 18.88
C LEU A 308 2.32 -35.28 19.52
N THR A 309 2.77 -34.94 20.73
CA THR A 309 2.34 -33.71 21.43
C THR A 309 2.79 -32.46 20.68
N PHE A 310 4.02 -32.47 20.18
CA PHE A 310 4.57 -31.40 19.36
C PHE A 310 3.77 -31.22 18.07
N GLU A 311 3.42 -32.30 17.38
CA GLU A 311 2.65 -32.26 16.12
C GLU A 311 1.23 -31.71 16.34
N ILE A 312 0.53 -32.19 17.38
CA ILE A 312 -0.80 -31.67 17.72
C ILE A 312 -0.75 -30.19 18.06
N ILE A 313 0.20 -29.76 18.90
CA ILE A 313 0.27 -28.37 19.32
C ILE A 313 0.74 -27.48 18.16
N THR A 314 1.86 -27.80 17.52
CA THR A 314 2.52 -26.89 16.57
C THR A 314 1.99 -27.01 15.15
N VAL A 315 1.82 -28.23 14.63
CA VAL A 315 1.36 -28.44 13.25
C VAL A 315 -0.15 -28.28 13.18
N ILE A 316 -0.92 -28.90 14.09
CA ILE A 316 -2.39 -28.89 13.99
C ILE A 316 -2.99 -27.62 14.59
N LEU A 317 -2.66 -27.23 15.82
CA LEU A 317 -3.28 -26.07 16.45
C LEU A 317 -2.68 -24.75 15.96
N LEU A 318 -1.36 -24.60 15.97
CA LEU A 318 -0.73 -23.31 15.63
C LEU A 318 -0.80 -22.98 14.14
N MET A 319 -0.60 -23.93 13.23
CA MET A 319 -0.70 -23.66 11.78
C MET A 319 -2.13 -23.25 11.37
N ASN A 320 -3.15 -23.97 11.86
CA ASN A 320 -4.54 -23.64 11.56
C ASN A 320 -4.98 -22.31 12.18
N LEU A 321 -4.45 -21.95 13.36
CA LEU A 321 -4.63 -20.62 13.94
C LEU A 321 -4.00 -19.54 13.05
N MET A 322 -2.81 -19.77 12.50
CA MET A 322 -2.15 -18.81 11.60
C MET A 322 -2.96 -18.57 10.32
N VAL A 323 -3.42 -19.65 9.69
CA VAL A 323 -4.21 -19.58 8.44
C VAL A 323 -5.55 -18.90 8.69
N SER A 324 -6.26 -19.27 9.76
CA SER A 324 -7.57 -18.65 10.09
C SER A 324 -7.46 -17.16 10.38
N LEU A 325 -6.40 -16.70 11.07
CA LEU A 325 -6.14 -15.27 11.28
C LEU A 325 -5.77 -14.54 9.99
N ALA A 326 -5.02 -15.18 9.10
CA ALA A 326 -4.68 -14.58 7.81
C ALA A 326 -5.90 -14.46 6.88
N VAL A 327 -6.77 -15.47 6.86
CA VAL A 327 -7.96 -15.54 6.00
C VAL A 327 -9.10 -14.67 6.51
N GLY A 328 -9.33 -14.62 7.83
CA GLY A 328 -10.42 -13.85 8.44
C GLY A 328 -10.33 -12.34 8.17
N ASP A 329 -9.12 -11.82 7.93
CA ASP A 329 -8.85 -10.38 7.79
C ASP A 329 -8.71 -9.90 6.32
N VAL A 330 -8.81 -10.78 5.31
CA VAL A 330 -8.37 -10.46 3.92
C VAL A 330 -9.11 -9.28 3.31
N ASN A 331 -10.43 -9.18 3.50
CA ASN A 331 -11.21 -8.11 2.87
C ASN A 331 -10.95 -6.74 3.52
N ASP A 332 -10.97 -6.69 4.85
CA ASP A 332 -10.62 -5.49 5.63
C ASP A 332 -9.17 -5.06 5.37
N LEU A 333 -8.30 -6.04 5.18
CA LEU A 333 -6.91 -5.83 4.81
C LEU A 333 -6.77 -5.19 3.43
N LYS A 334 -7.56 -5.62 2.45
CA LYS A 334 -7.61 -5.05 1.10
C LYS A 334 -8.11 -3.60 1.13
N HIS A 335 -9.23 -3.31 1.78
CA HIS A 335 -9.76 -1.94 1.89
C HIS A 335 -8.79 -1.00 2.62
N THR A 336 -8.21 -1.48 3.74
CA THR A 336 -7.18 -0.71 4.47
C THR A 336 -5.93 -0.46 3.62
N ALA A 337 -5.56 -1.42 2.76
CA ALA A 337 -4.42 -1.29 1.85
C ALA A 337 -4.71 -0.29 0.72
N GLN A 338 -5.91 -0.29 0.14
CA GLN A 338 -6.34 0.72 -0.84
C GLN A 338 -6.28 2.13 -0.25
N ASP A 339 -6.74 2.31 0.98
CA ASP A 339 -6.65 3.59 1.69
C ASP A 339 -5.22 4.06 1.92
N LYS A 340 -4.34 3.15 2.36
CA LYS A 340 -2.91 3.47 2.52
C LYS A 340 -2.25 3.78 1.19
N LEU A 341 -2.63 3.07 0.13
CA LEU A 341 -2.12 3.31 -1.21
C LEU A 341 -2.52 4.69 -1.71
N LEU A 342 -3.79 5.09 -1.56
CA LEU A 342 -4.26 6.43 -1.91
C LEU A 342 -3.47 7.51 -1.17
N LYS A 343 -3.28 7.37 0.14
CA LYS A 343 -2.48 8.29 0.97
C LYS A 343 -1.06 8.48 0.42
N ILE A 344 -0.45 7.40 -0.05
CA ILE A 344 0.91 7.40 -0.59
C ILE A 344 0.96 8.00 -2.00
N LYS A 345 -0.03 7.72 -2.85
CA LYS A 345 -0.15 8.34 -4.17
C LYS A 345 -0.36 9.85 -4.08
N VAL A 346 -1.23 10.31 -3.17
CA VAL A 346 -1.39 11.74 -2.86
C VAL A 346 -0.08 12.34 -2.38
N ASN A 347 0.63 11.68 -1.45
CA ASN A 347 1.91 12.18 -0.98
C ASN A 347 2.94 12.26 -2.10
N PHE A 348 2.96 11.27 -3.00
CA PHE A 348 3.87 11.25 -4.13
C PHE A 348 3.59 12.40 -5.11
N VAL A 349 2.33 12.66 -5.47
CA VAL A 349 1.97 13.80 -6.33
C VAL A 349 2.35 15.13 -5.68
N VAL A 350 2.07 15.29 -4.38
CA VAL A 350 2.45 16.50 -3.65
C VAL A 350 3.96 16.71 -3.66
N GLU A 351 4.75 15.66 -3.45
CA GLU A 351 6.22 15.70 -3.51
C GLU A 351 6.73 15.96 -4.94
N ALA A 352 6.14 15.32 -5.96
CA ALA A 352 6.52 15.47 -7.37
C ALA A 352 6.24 16.89 -7.89
N LEU A 353 5.07 17.46 -7.58
CA LEU A 353 4.70 18.82 -7.97
C LEU A 353 5.53 19.90 -7.27
N GLN A 354 5.97 19.64 -6.04
CA GLN A 354 6.92 20.52 -5.33
C GLN A 354 8.29 20.48 -5.96
N LEU A 355 8.76 19.28 -6.31
CA LEU A 355 10.06 19.12 -6.96
C LEU A 355 10.04 19.80 -8.34
N SER A 356 8.96 19.66 -9.11
CA SER A 356 8.84 20.37 -10.38
C SER A 356 8.79 21.89 -10.24
N GLU A 357 8.17 22.44 -9.19
CA GLU A 357 8.20 23.90 -8.96
C GLU A 357 9.65 24.41 -8.76
N GLN A 358 10.54 23.59 -8.20
CA GLN A 358 11.93 23.96 -7.96
C GLN A 358 12.88 23.69 -9.14
N PHE A 359 12.67 22.60 -9.88
CA PHE A 359 13.54 22.18 -10.98
C PHE A 359 13.04 22.62 -12.37
N GLY A 360 11.86 23.26 -12.46
CA GLY A 360 11.32 23.86 -13.68
C GLY A 360 9.89 23.42 -14.02
N LYS A 361 9.12 24.30 -14.66
CA LYS A 361 7.65 24.23 -14.88
C LYS A 361 7.10 23.01 -15.67
N SER A 362 7.93 22.03 -16.04
CA SER A 362 7.56 20.95 -16.98
C SER A 362 6.26 20.20 -16.59
N LEU A 363 6.09 19.84 -15.31
CA LEU A 363 4.88 19.13 -14.81
C LEU A 363 3.66 20.03 -14.55
N HIS A 364 3.84 21.35 -14.43
CA HIS A 364 2.73 22.30 -14.21
C HIS A 364 2.07 22.78 -15.51
N THR A 365 2.64 22.43 -16.67
CA THR A 365 2.25 23.03 -17.95
C THR A 365 1.09 22.28 -18.62
N GLN A 366 0.88 20.99 -18.27
CA GLN A 366 -0.22 20.21 -18.84
C GLN A 366 -1.51 20.41 -18.05
N LYS A 367 -2.53 20.93 -18.75
CA LYS A 367 -3.88 21.10 -18.19
C LYS A 367 -4.53 19.73 -17.96
N THR A 368 -5.18 19.60 -16.82
CA THR A 368 -5.95 18.43 -16.42
C THR A 368 -7.13 18.25 -17.36
N LYS A 369 -7.26 17.03 -17.89
CA LYS A 369 -8.40 16.64 -18.71
C LYS A 369 -9.66 16.64 -17.84
N ASN A 370 -10.70 17.30 -18.31
CA ASN A 370 -11.84 17.68 -17.51
C ASN A 370 -13.05 16.75 -17.66
N VAL A 371 -13.02 15.82 -18.61
CA VAL A 371 -14.01 14.75 -18.76
C VAL A 371 -13.36 13.42 -18.39
N LEU A 372 -14.02 12.66 -17.52
CA LEU A 372 -13.65 11.30 -17.12
C LEU A 372 -14.82 10.38 -17.47
N VAL A 373 -14.58 9.38 -18.32
CA VAL A 373 -15.56 8.33 -18.62
C VAL A 373 -15.10 7.05 -17.95
N VAL A 374 -15.95 6.47 -17.10
CA VAL A 374 -15.73 5.20 -16.39
C VAL A 374 -16.72 4.18 -16.94
N MET A 375 -16.19 3.07 -17.45
CA MET A 375 -16.96 1.93 -17.93
C MET A 375 -17.24 0.95 -16.78
N GLU A 376 -18.27 0.12 -16.90
CA GLU A 376 -18.63 -0.90 -15.91
C GLU A 376 -17.49 -1.91 -15.62
N ASP A 377 -16.63 -2.17 -16.61
CA ASP A 377 -15.46 -3.04 -16.50
C ASP A 377 -14.28 -2.43 -15.71
N ALA A 378 -14.48 -1.27 -15.07
CA ALA A 378 -13.49 -0.46 -14.35
C ALA A 378 -12.45 0.24 -15.23
N THR A 379 -12.51 0.10 -16.55
CA THR A 379 -11.65 0.87 -17.43
C THR A 379 -12.16 2.31 -17.51
N TYR A 380 -11.22 3.24 -17.73
CA TYR A 380 -11.55 4.65 -17.80
C TYR A 380 -10.64 5.39 -18.77
N PHE A 381 -11.18 6.48 -19.31
CA PHE A 381 -10.41 7.38 -20.15
C PHE A 381 -10.79 8.83 -19.92
N ASN A 382 -9.84 9.70 -20.24
CA ASN A 382 -9.95 11.13 -19.98
C ASN A 382 -9.97 11.88 -21.30
N ALA A 383 -10.90 12.82 -21.43
CA ALA A 383 -11.05 13.70 -22.58
C ALA A 383 -11.06 15.18 -22.15
N ILE A 384 -10.84 16.06 -23.13
CA ILE A 384 -10.96 17.52 -22.94
C ILE A 384 -12.23 17.95 -23.66
N ASP A 385 -13.15 18.59 -22.94
CA ASP A 385 -14.32 19.22 -23.52
C ASP A 385 -14.67 20.53 -22.78
N LYS A 386 -15.67 21.28 -23.24
CA LYS A 386 -16.20 22.42 -22.50
C LYS A 386 -17.02 21.92 -21.31
N PHE A 387 -16.91 22.60 -20.17
CA PHE A 387 -17.78 22.32 -19.04
C PHE A 387 -19.24 22.62 -19.46
N PRO A 388 -20.19 21.70 -19.25
CA PRO A 388 -21.56 21.88 -19.70
C PRO A 388 -22.19 23.10 -19.01
N THR A 389 -22.64 24.04 -19.83
CA THR A 389 -23.37 25.24 -19.38
C THR A 389 -24.87 25.00 -19.25
N THR A 390 -25.36 23.85 -19.74
CA THR A 390 -26.74 23.43 -19.57
C THR A 390 -27.06 23.43 -18.08
N GLU A 391 -28.14 24.11 -17.68
CA GLU A 391 -28.61 24.02 -16.30
C GLU A 391 -28.76 22.54 -15.94
N PRO A 392 -28.31 22.11 -14.74
CA PRO A 392 -28.57 20.75 -14.32
C PRO A 392 -30.07 20.55 -14.48
N GLY A 393 -30.45 19.57 -15.31
CA GLY A 393 -31.86 19.21 -15.45
C GLY A 393 -32.41 19.10 -14.05
N VAL A 394 -33.53 19.79 -13.79
CA VAL A 394 -34.24 19.67 -12.51
C VAL A 394 -34.24 18.19 -12.21
N ILE A 395 -33.58 17.82 -11.11
CA ILE A 395 -33.50 16.42 -10.68
C ILE A 395 -34.95 15.96 -10.76
N SER A 396 -35.25 15.07 -11.70
CA SER A 396 -36.37 14.18 -11.48
C SER A 396 -35.88 13.37 -10.31
N ASP A 397 -36.03 13.92 -9.10
CA ASP A 397 -35.95 13.19 -7.86
C ASP A 397 -36.95 12.07 -8.15
N GLU A 398 -36.48 10.87 -8.48
CA GLU A 398 -37.35 9.71 -8.50
C GLU A 398 -37.73 9.52 -7.04
N ALA A 399 -38.79 10.24 -6.66
CA ALA A 399 -39.35 10.24 -5.35
C ALA A 399 -40.21 8.98 -5.29
N PHE A 400 -39.61 7.89 -4.85
CA PHE A 400 -40.35 6.68 -4.55
C PHE A 400 -41.21 6.97 -3.33
N ARG A 401 -42.51 7.22 -3.59
CA ARG A 401 -43.51 7.30 -2.53
C ARG A 401 -43.92 5.88 -2.17
N VAL A 402 -43.36 5.34 -1.11
CA VAL A 402 -43.82 4.10 -0.51
C VAL A 402 -44.97 4.44 0.44
N SER A 403 -46.20 4.15 0.01
CA SER A 403 -47.40 4.32 0.82
C SER A 403 -47.85 3.00 1.41
N PHE A 404 -47.91 2.92 2.74
CA PHE A 404 -48.51 1.77 3.42
C PHE A 404 -50.02 2.03 3.53
N VAL A 405 -50.80 1.35 2.69
CA VAL A 405 -52.26 1.54 2.56
C VAL A 405 -53.03 0.83 3.69
N GLU A 406 -52.43 -0.18 4.34
CA GLU A 406 -53.06 -0.90 5.45
C GLU A 406 -52.44 -0.57 6.82
N SER A 407 -53.31 -0.54 7.83
CA SER A 407 -52.96 -0.24 9.22
C SER A 407 -52.21 -1.41 9.86
N GLY A 408 -50.87 -1.39 9.87
CA GLY A 408 -50.12 -2.54 10.42
C GLY A 408 -48.74 -2.30 11.02
N MET A 409 -48.08 -1.17 10.74
CA MET A 409 -46.68 -1.00 11.17
C MET A 409 -46.58 -0.66 12.66
N ARG A 410 -46.13 -1.64 13.47
CA ARG A 410 -45.89 -1.49 14.90
C ARG A 410 -44.45 -1.05 15.15
N LEU A 411 -44.29 0.20 15.54
CA LEU A 411 -43.00 0.79 15.89
C LEU A 411 -42.72 0.54 17.37
N ARG A 412 -41.65 -0.21 17.66
CA ARG A 412 -41.22 -0.51 19.02
C ARG A 412 -40.11 0.47 19.41
N ILE A 413 -40.47 1.50 20.17
CA ILE A 413 -39.54 2.54 20.63
C ILE A 413 -39.01 2.11 22.00
N GLN A 414 -37.74 1.74 22.07
CA GLN A 414 -37.04 1.52 23.33
C GLN A 414 -36.35 2.81 23.75
N THR A 415 -36.70 3.32 24.93
CA THR A 415 -36.00 4.46 25.51
C THR A 415 -34.72 4.00 26.19
N ILE A 416 -33.75 4.89 26.31
CA ILE A 416 -32.43 4.65 26.94
C ILE A 416 -32.57 4.16 28.41
N GLN A 417 -33.73 4.42 29.04
CA GLN A 417 -34.08 3.95 30.39
C GLN A 417 -34.77 2.56 30.40
N GLY A 418 -34.73 1.80 29.31
CA GLY A 418 -35.22 0.41 29.24
C GLY A 418 -36.74 0.25 29.12
N ARG A 419 -37.52 1.34 29.05
CA ARG A 419 -38.97 1.26 28.82
C ARG A 419 -39.25 1.11 27.35
N THR A 420 -40.04 0.08 27.02
CA THR A 420 -40.45 -0.16 25.64
C THR A 420 -41.87 0.36 25.41
N LYS A 421 -42.06 1.28 24.47
CA LYS A 421 -43.38 1.72 24.02
C LYS A 421 -43.64 1.20 22.62
N THR A 422 -44.86 0.78 22.35
CA THR A 422 -45.29 0.39 21.01
C THR A 422 -46.25 1.45 20.48
N ALA A 423 -46.00 1.92 19.25
CA ALA A 423 -46.88 2.84 18.54
C ALA A 423 -47.30 2.17 17.23
N VAL A 424 -48.59 2.25 16.89
CA VAL A 424 -49.11 1.76 15.61
C VAL A 424 -49.23 2.97 14.70
N LEU A 425 -48.46 2.99 13.61
CA LEU A 425 -48.59 4.02 12.59
C LEU A 425 -49.77 3.66 11.68
N LYS A 426 -50.79 4.52 11.63
CA LYS A 426 -51.85 4.47 10.62
C LYS A 426 -51.48 5.44 9.50
N ASN A 427 -51.38 4.92 8.27
CA ASN A 427 -51.05 5.65 7.05
C ASN A 427 -49.68 6.35 7.12
N CYS A 428 -48.60 5.57 6.94
CA CYS A 428 -47.26 6.11 6.81
C CYS A 428 -46.93 6.32 5.32
N PHE A 429 -46.44 7.52 5.01
CA PHE A 429 -45.87 7.83 3.70
C PHE A 429 -44.37 8.00 3.89
N ILE A 430 -43.59 7.14 3.23
CA ILE A 430 -42.14 7.32 3.12
C ILE A 430 -41.88 7.88 1.73
N GLU A 431 -41.41 9.12 1.68
CA GLU A 431 -40.88 9.73 0.46
C GLU A 431 -39.38 9.45 0.45
N ALA A 432 -38.97 8.44 -0.30
CA ALA A 432 -37.57 8.16 -0.56
C ALA A 432 -37.16 8.95 -1.81
N ARG A 433 -36.32 9.97 -1.64
CA ARG A 433 -35.73 10.68 -2.77
C ARG A 433 -34.41 10.01 -3.12
N GLU A 434 -34.32 9.44 -4.31
CA GLU A 434 -33.04 8.98 -4.84
C GLU A 434 -32.19 10.20 -5.23
N SER A 435 -31.42 10.70 -4.27
CA SER A 435 -30.29 11.58 -4.60
C SER A 435 -29.11 10.71 -5.01
N PRO A 436 -28.31 11.07 -6.03
CA PRO A 436 -27.06 10.38 -6.29
C PRO A 436 -26.23 10.37 -5.00
N GLU A 437 -25.77 9.20 -4.55
CA GLU A 437 -25.01 9.03 -3.29
C GLU A 437 -23.82 10.00 -3.14
N SER A 438 -23.31 10.50 -4.26
CA SER A 438 -22.19 11.44 -4.34
C SER A 438 -22.54 12.92 -4.10
N GLY A 439 -23.81 13.32 -4.16
CA GLY A 439 -24.22 14.74 -4.11
C GLY A 439 -23.80 15.57 -5.33
N ILE A 440 -23.35 14.92 -6.42
CA ILE A 440 -22.98 15.54 -7.69
C ILE A 440 -24.24 15.71 -8.56
N PRO A 441 -24.52 16.91 -9.11
CA PRO A 441 -25.67 17.12 -9.98
C PRO A 441 -25.60 16.25 -11.24
N VAL A 442 -26.70 15.57 -11.57
CA VAL A 442 -26.82 14.74 -12.78
C VAL A 442 -27.36 15.58 -13.93
N LEU A 443 -26.75 15.46 -15.11
CA LEU A 443 -27.25 16.03 -16.36
C LEU A 443 -28.33 15.11 -16.93
N SER A 444 -29.49 15.67 -17.26
CA SER A 444 -30.51 14.96 -18.05
C SER A 444 -29.90 14.53 -19.38
N SER A 445 -30.14 13.27 -19.78
CA SER A 445 -29.66 12.71 -21.04
C SER A 445 -30.14 13.56 -22.21
N ASP A 446 -29.18 14.14 -22.94
CA ASP A 446 -29.44 14.83 -24.20
C ASP A 446 -29.27 13.80 -25.33
N PRO A 447 -30.27 13.59 -26.21
CA PRO A 447 -30.15 12.68 -27.35
C PRO A 447 -29.04 13.05 -28.34
N GLU A 448 -28.45 14.25 -28.26
CA GLU A 448 -27.26 14.66 -29.04
C GLU A 448 -25.93 14.54 -28.27
N ALA A 449 -25.90 13.70 -27.22
CA ALA A 449 -24.70 13.47 -26.44
C ALA A 449 -23.52 13.02 -27.30
N LYS A 450 -22.50 13.86 -27.40
CA LYS A 450 -21.21 13.55 -28.03
C LYS A 450 -20.65 12.23 -27.45
N GLU A 451 -20.53 11.22 -28.30
CA GLU A 451 -19.83 9.98 -27.99
C GLU A 451 -18.35 10.28 -27.79
N TYR A 452 -17.83 9.88 -26.63
CA TYR A 452 -16.42 10.01 -26.34
C TYR A 452 -15.71 8.73 -26.75
N ASN A 453 -14.91 8.80 -27.80
CA ASN A 453 -14.08 7.66 -28.21
C ASN A 453 -12.79 7.58 -27.38
N ASN A 454 -12.40 6.36 -27.06
CA ASN A 454 -11.15 6.08 -26.37
C ASN A 454 -9.94 6.39 -27.27
N THR A 455 -9.39 7.58 -27.13
CA THR A 455 -8.21 8.06 -27.86
C THR A 455 -6.89 7.75 -27.13
N ASN A 456 -6.93 6.94 -26.07
CA ASN A 456 -5.73 6.65 -25.28
C ASN A 456 -4.74 5.81 -26.09
N GLY A 457 -3.56 6.38 -26.36
CA GLY A 457 -2.44 5.64 -26.91
C GLY A 457 -1.93 4.54 -25.98
N LEU A 458 -1.10 3.65 -26.51
CA LEU A 458 -0.48 2.54 -25.76
C LEU A 458 0.25 3.01 -24.49
N TRP A 459 0.97 4.14 -24.59
CA TRP A 459 1.68 4.73 -23.45
C TRP A 459 0.73 5.18 -22.33
N ASP A 460 -0.42 5.80 -22.66
CA ASP A 460 -1.39 6.24 -21.66
C ASP A 460 -2.02 5.06 -20.92
N ARG A 461 -2.32 3.96 -21.65
CA ARG A 461 -2.78 2.70 -21.06
C ARG A 461 -1.74 2.11 -20.11
N PHE A 462 -0.47 2.08 -20.52
CA PHE A 462 0.63 1.60 -19.68
C PHE A 462 0.85 2.48 -18.45
N ALA A 463 0.81 3.81 -18.61
CA ALA A 463 0.95 4.77 -17.52
C ALA A 463 -0.20 4.64 -16.49
N LYS A 464 -1.43 4.42 -16.95
CA LYS A 464 -2.58 4.12 -16.08
C LYS A 464 -2.39 2.81 -15.34
N TRP A 465 -1.92 1.77 -16.01
CA TRP A 465 -1.65 0.47 -15.39
C TRP A 465 -0.56 0.56 -14.31
N ILE A 466 0.55 1.25 -14.58
CA ILE A 466 1.71 1.24 -13.66
C ILE A 466 1.51 2.08 -12.40
N ILE A 467 0.77 3.21 -12.47
CA ILE A 467 0.64 4.13 -11.32
C ILE A 467 -0.76 4.72 -11.14
N GLY A 468 -1.64 4.61 -12.14
CA GLY A 468 -2.99 5.16 -12.13
C GLY A 468 -3.86 4.62 -10.99
N LEU A 469 -4.97 5.31 -10.72
CA LEU A 469 -5.94 4.92 -9.71
C LEU A 469 -6.83 3.78 -10.21
N ASP A 470 -7.21 2.89 -9.28
CA ASP A 470 -8.22 1.85 -9.48
C ASP A 470 -9.59 2.45 -9.14
N TRP A 471 -10.31 2.93 -10.14
CA TRP A 471 -11.53 3.70 -9.96
C TRP A 471 -12.69 2.87 -9.39
N LYS A 472 -12.78 1.58 -9.75
CA LYS A 472 -13.82 0.70 -9.19
C LYS A 472 -13.73 0.61 -7.68
N GLY A 473 -12.52 0.40 -7.17
CA GLY A 473 -12.27 0.38 -5.73
C GLY A 473 -12.52 1.71 -5.01
N PHE A 474 -12.59 2.85 -5.70
CA PHE A 474 -12.84 4.17 -5.09
C PHE A 474 -14.25 4.71 -5.33
N LEU A 475 -14.99 4.17 -6.30
CA LEU A 475 -16.38 4.53 -6.60
C LEU A 475 -17.37 3.59 -5.89
N ASP A 476 -16.97 2.35 -5.58
CA ASP A 476 -17.74 1.39 -4.77
C ASP A 476 -17.62 1.65 -3.24
N LEU A 477 -16.89 2.70 -2.82
CA LEU A 477 -16.60 3.09 -1.42
C LEU A 477 -17.30 4.40 -1.05
#